data_AF-A0A816RTJ0-F1
#
_entry.id   AF-A0A816RTJ0-F1
#
_cell.length_a   1.000
_cell.length_b   1.000
_cell.length_c   1.000
_cell.angle_alpha   90.00
_cell.angle_beta   90.00
_cell.angle_gamma   90.00
#
_symmetry.space_group_name_H-M   'P 1'
#
loop_
_entity.id
_entity.type
_entity.pdbx_description
1 polymer ?
#
loop_
_entity_poly.entity_id
_entity_poly.type
_entity_poly.pdbx_seq_one_letter_code
_entity_poly.pdbx_strand_id
1 'polypeptide(L)'
;MGTETYITVPSFFKCPISLDVMRSPVSLCTGVTYDRASIQRWLDGGNNTCPATMQVLRTKEFIPNLTLQRLIKAWSDSVGRYAAASPPPDPTLKEVNESLRRLSLEKDDC
;
A
#
# COMPACT_ATOMS: atom_id res chain seq x y z
N MET A 1 23.69 13.70 5.77
CA MET A 1 23.12 12.82 4.73
C MET A 1 21.73 12.47 5.19
N GLY A 2 20.69 13.12 4.66
CA GLY A 2 19.30 12.90 5.08
C GLY A 2 18.82 11.52 4.62
N THR A 3 18.18 10.77 5.51
CA THR A 3 17.56 9.48 5.19
C THR A 3 16.22 9.74 4.49
N GLU A 4 16.24 9.67 3.17
CA GLU A 4 15.01 9.63 2.37
C GLU A 4 14.26 8.34 2.70
N THR A 5 13.12 8.44 3.37
CA THR A 5 12.31 7.28 3.73
C THR A 5 11.44 6.89 2.54
N TYR A 6 11.84 5.83 1.84
CA TYR A 6 11.09 5.28 0.70
C TYR A 6 9.90 4.45 1.20
N ILE A 7 8.69 4.95 0.97
CA ILE A 7 7.46 4.20 1.26
C ILE A 7 7.27 3.11 0.19
N THR A 8 7.37 1.85 0.61
CA THR A 8 7.10 0.72 -0.29
C THR A 8 5.60 0.50 -0.43
N VAL A 9 5.09 0.61 -1.67
CA VAL A 9 3.69 0.30 -2.00
C VAL A 9 3.48 -1.21 -1.98
N PRO A 10 2.57 -1.74 -1.13
CA PRO A 10 2.26 -3.16 -1.13
C PRO A 10 1.73 -3.64 -2.49
N SER A 11 2.24 -4.78 -2.97
CA SER A 11 1.93 -5.31 -4.30
C SER A 11 0.44 -5.59 -4.50
N PHE A 12 -0.26 -6.00 -3.45
CA PHE A 12 -1.70 -6.29 -3.47
C PHE A 12 -2.59 -5.03 -3.67
N PHE A 13 -2.03 -3.83 -3.59
CA PHE A 13 -2.73 -2.59 -3.92
C PHE A 13 -2.55 -2.16 -5.38
N LYS A 14 -1.64 -2.81 -6.11
CA LYS A 14 -1.31 -2.44 -7.49
C LYS A 14 -2.23 -3.17 -8.48
N CYS A 15 -2.67 -2.44 -9.50
CA CYS A 15 -3.40 -3.03 -10.60
C CYS A 15 -2.46 -3.94 -11.42
N PRO A 16 -2.85 -5.18 -11.75
CA PRO A 16 -2.02 -6.06 -12.57
C PRO A 16 -1.75 -5.55 -14.00
N ILE A 17 -2.52 -4.58 -14.50
CA ILE A 17 -2.36 -4.00 -15.84
C ILE A 17 -1.46 -2.76 -15.79
N SER A 18 -1.82 -1.75 -15.00
CA SER A 18 -1.07 -0.48 -14.96
C SER A 18 0.12 -0.52 -14.01
N LEU A 19 0.17 -1.49 -13.10
CA LEU A 19 1.14 -1.59 -12.01
C LEU A 19 1.09 -0.44 -11.00
N ASP A 20 0.11 0.45 -11.14
CA ASP A 20 -0.17 1.56 -10.23
C ASP A 20 -1.17 1.18 -9.14
N VAL A 21 -1.20 1.95 -8.04
CA VAL A 21 -2.19 1.79 -6.97
C VAL A 21 -3.61 1.93 -7.53
N MET A 22 -4.48 0.97 -7.21
CA MET A 22 -5.87 0.98 -7.63
C MET A 22 -6.66 2.09 -6.94
N ARG A 23 -7.33 2.95 -7.72
CA ARG A 23 -8.22 4.00 -7.20
C ARG A 23 -9.66 3.50 -7.07
N SER A 24 -10.09 2.69 -8.04
CA SER A 24 -11.41 2.06 -8.05
C SER A 24 -11.25 0.56 -8.30
N PRO A 25 -10.87 -0.23 -7.29
CA PRO A 25 -10.66 -1.67 -7.45
C PRO A 25 -11.98 -2.38 -7.80
N VAL A 26 -11.97 -3.12 -8.91
CA VAL A 26 -13.07 -3.96 -9.38
C VAL A 26 -12.57 -5.35 -9.74
N SER A 27 -13.37 -6.37 -9.44
CA SER A 27 -13.07 -7.76 -9.71
C SER A 27 -13.81 -8.26 -10.94
N LEU A 28 -13.13 -9.08 -11.74
CA LEU A 28 -13.75 -9.88 -12.80
C LEU A 28 -14.36 -11.17 -12.22
N CYS A 29 -15.14 -11.89 -13.03
CA CYS A 29 -15.68 -13.20 -12.67
C CYS A 29 -14.60 -14.26 -12.35
N THR A 30 -13.35 -14.02 -12.74
CA THR A 30 -12.18 -14.84 -12.41
C THR A 30 -11.65 -14.60 -10.99
N GLY A 31 -12.19 -13.62 -10.26
CA GLY A 31 -11.75 -13.23 -8.91
C GLY A 31 -10.57 -12.26 -8.89
N VAL A 32 -9.92 -11.98 -10.03
CA VAL A 32 -8.81 -11.02 -10.09
C VAL A 32 -9.33 -9.60 -10.05
N THR A 33 -8.65 -8.74 -9.29
CA THR A 33 -9.01 -7.34 -9.09
C THR A 33 -8.07 -6.41 -9.87
N TYR A 34 -8.64 -5.38 -10.49
CA TYR A 34 -7.96 -4.37 -11.30
C TYR A 34 -8.44 -2.97 -10.92
N ASP A 35 -7.69 -1.94 -11.32
CA ASP A 35 -8.29 -0.61 -11.40
C ASP A 35 -9.34 -0.57 -12.52
N ARG A 36 -10.51 0.01 -12.24
CA ARG A 36 -11.63 0.11 -13.17
C ARG A 36 -11.22 0.69 -14.52
N ALA A 37 -10.45 1.78 -14.53
CA ALA A 37 -10.09 2.43 -15.79
C ALA A 37 -9.18 1.54 -16.65
N SER A 38 -8.26 0.82 -16.01
CA SER A 38 -7.33 -0.08 -16.70
C SER A 38 -8.04 -1.29 -17.31
N ILE A 39 -8.91 -1.96 -16.55
CA ILE A 39 -9.64 -3.13 -17.07
C ILE A 39 -10.73 -2.75 -18.08
N GLN A 40 -11.38 -1.59 -17.91
CA GLN A 40 -12.33 -1.07 -18.91
C GLN A 40 -11.64 -0.85 -20.25
N ARG A 41 -10.49 -0.14 -20.26
CA ARG A 41 -9.71 0.09 -21.49
C ARG A 41 -9.31 -1.21 -22.18
N TRP A 42 -8.92 -2.23 -21.40
CA TRP A 42 -8.59 -3.55 -21.95
C TRP A 42 -9.79 -4.17 -22.68
N LEU A 43 -10.98 -4.15 -22.09
CA LEU A 43 -12.19 -4.71 -22.69
C LEU A 43 -12.71 -3.90 -23.88
N ASP A 44 -12.59 -2.56 -23.81
CA ASP A 44 -12.94 -1.63 -24.89
C ASP A 44 -12.03 -1.82 -26.12
N GLY A 45 -10.79 -2.27 -25.91
CA GLY A 45 -9.87 -2.68 -26.96
C GLY A 45 -10.24 -3.98 -27.67
N GLY A 46 -11.42 -4.55 -27.40
CA GLY A 46 -11.93 -5.77 -28.03
C GLY A 46 -11.53 -7.07 -27.34
N ASN A 47 -10.72 -7.00 -26.28
CA ASN A 47 -10.31 -8.19 -25.55
C ASN A 47 -11.48 -8.86 -24.82
N ASN A 48 -11.41 -10.19 -24.70
CA ASN A 48 -12.42 -11.02 -24.03
C ASN A 48 -11.81 -11.99 -23.01
N THR A 49 -10.55 -11.78 -22.62
CA THR A 49 -9.82 -12.60 -21.65
C THR A 49 -9.46 -11.80 -20.40
N CYS A 50 -9.32 -12.51 -19.29
CA CYS A 50 -8.73 -11.99 -18.07
C CYS A 50 -7.23 -11.75 -18.29
N PRO A 51 -6.70 -10.52 -18.12
CA PRO A 51 -5.28 -10.24 -18.36
C PRO A 51 -4.30 -11.05 -17.52
N ALA A 52 -4.69 -11.43 -16.30
CA ALA A 52 -3.80 -12.12 -15.37
C ALA A 52 -3.86 -13.65 -15.49
N THR A 53 -5.04 -14.20 -15.77
CA THR A 53 -5.23 -15.67 -15.81
C THR A 53 -5.32 -16.21 -17.24
N MET A 54 -5.39 -15.33 -18.25
CA MET A 54 -5.61 -15.66 -19.66
C MET A 54 -6.92 -16.43 -19.93
N GLN A 55 -7.81 -16.56 -18.95
CA GLN A 55 -9.09 -17.24 -19.09
C GLN A 55 -10.08 -16.36 -19.86
N VAL A 56 -10.87 -16.96 -20.76
CA VAL A 56 -11.98 -16.29 -21.44
C VAL A 56 -13.03 -15.86 -20.41
N LEU A 57 -13.43 -14.59 -20.50
CA LEU A 57 -14.42 -14.00 -19.61
C LEU A 57 -15.81 -14.46 -20.01
N ARG A 58 -16.51 -15.11 -19.07
CA ARG A 58 -17.92 -15.49 -19.24
C ARG A 58 -18.84 -14.27 -19.22
N THR A 59 -18.47 -13.25 -18.44
CA THR A 59 -19.16 -11.96 -18.36
C THR A 59 -18.11 -10.84 -18.35
N LYS A 60 -18.49 -9.67 -18.88
CA LYS A 60 -17.66 -8.45 -18.85
C LYS A 60 -18.06 -7.50 -17.72
N GLU A 61 -18.85 -7.99 -16.76
CA GLU A 61 -19.32 -7.20 -15.64
C GLU A 61 -18.22 -7.01 -14.59
N PHE A 62 -18.28 -5.87 -13.90
CA PHE A 62 -17.36 -5.53 -12.84
C PHE A 62 -18.03 -5.60 -11.48
N ILE A 63 -17.42 -6.35 -10.56
CA ILE A 63 -17.86 -6.42 -9.18
C ILE A 63 -16.98 -5.47 -8.35
N PRO A 64 -17.51 -4.39 -7.73
CA PRO A 64 -16.71 -3.49 -6.91
C PRO A 64 -16.07 -4.22 -5.72
N ASN A 65 -14.75 -4.04 -5.51
CA ASN A 65 -14.05 -4.57 -4.34
C ASN A 65 -13.92 -3.48 -3.26
N LEU A 66 -15.02 -3.22 -2.56
CA LEU A 66 -15.10 -2.15 -1.56
C LEU A 66 -14.17 -2.38 -0.36
N THR A 67 -13.92 -3.64 0.00
CA THR A 67 -12.97 -3.99 1.06
C THR A 67 -11.56 -3.55 0.69
N LEU A 68 -11.09 -3.91 -0.50
CA LEU A 68 -9.76 -3.50 -0.97
C LEU A 68 -9.66 -1.98 -1.10
N GLN A 69 -10.72 -1.32 -1.58
CA GLN A 69 -10.76 0.14 -1.67
C GLN A 69 -10.56 0.80 -0.30
N ARG A 70 -11.23 0.29 0.75
CA ARG A 70 -11.08 0.79 2.13
C ARG A 70 -9.66 0.55 2.66
N LEU A 71 -9.07 -0.61 2.39
CA LEU A 71 -7.71 -0.94 2.81
C LEU A 71 -6.67 -0.02 2.13
N ILE A 72 -6.78 0.19 0.82
CA ILE A 72 -5.92 1.12 0.07
C ILE A 72 -6.04 2.54 0.66
N LYS A 73 -7.27 2.99 0.94
CA LYS A 73 -7.50 4.30 1.55
C LYS A 73 -6.83 4.42 2.92
N ALA A 74 -7.03 3.43 3.80
CA ALA A 74 -6.43 3.44 5.13
C ALA A 74 -4.89 3.45 5.07
N TRP A 75 -4.30 2.69 4.14
CA TRP A 75 -2.87 2.70 3.89
C TRP A 75 -2.39 4.08 3.39
N SER A 76 -3.04 4.64 2.37
CA SER A 76 -2.68 5.95 1.83
C SER A 76 -2.77 7.05 2.88
N ASP A 77 -3.81 7.02 3.72
CA ASP A 77 -3.99 7.99 4.80
C ASP A 77 -2.89 7.82 5.87
N SER A 78 -2.44 6.59 6.14
CA SER A 78 -1.31 6.34 7.05
C SER A 78 0.00 6.89 6.50
N VAL A 79 0.26 6.68 5.22
CA VAL A 79 1.44 7.20 4.51
C VAL A 79 1.46 8.72 4.53
N GLY A 80 0.32 9.37 4.27
CA GLY A 80 0.20 10.83 4.37
C GLY A 80 0.54 11.35 5.76
N ARG A 81 0.15 10.62 6.82
CA ARG A 81 0.56 10.95 8.19
C ARG A 81 2.05 10.76 8.43
N TYR A 82 2.68 9.72 7.89
CA TYR A 82 4.14 9.53 7.98
C TYR A 82 4.95 10.52 7.15
N ALA A 83 4.37 11.08 6.08
CA ALA A 83 5.03 12.12 5.28
C ALA A 83 4.84 13.51 5.90
N ALA A 84 3.70 13.77 6.53
CA ALA A 84 3.39 15.05 7.17
C ALA A 84 3.96 15.16 8.59
N ALA A 85 3.98 14.06 9.35
CA ALA A 85 4.80 13.98 10.54
C ALA A 85 6.22 13.72 10.07
N SER A 86 7.12 14.67 10.21
CA SER A 86 8.55 14.36 10.18
C SER A 86 8.78 13.10 11.03
N PRO A 87 9.58 12.11 10.58
CA PRO A 87 9.97 11.02 11.47
C PRO A 87 10.40 11.66 12.80
N PRO A 88 9.98 11.12 13.96
CA PRO A 88 10.45 11.66 15.23
C PRO A 88 11.97 11.75 15.10
N PRO A 89 12.58 12.92 15.41
CA PRO A 89 14.02 13.08 15.24
C PRO A 89 14.70 11.90 15.91
N ASP A 90 15.63 11.26 15.19
CA ASP A 90 16.43 10.18 15.78
C ASP A 90 16.98 10.71 17.11
N PRO A 91 16.82 9.94 18.22
CA PRO A 91 17.29 10.41 19.51
C PRO A 91 18.78 10.71 19.40
N THR A 92 19.17 11.91 19.81
CA THR A 92 20.56 12.35 19.76
C THR A 92 21.42 11.44 20.63
N LEU A 93 22.72 11.33 20.31
CA LEU A 93 23.67 10.61 21.17
C LEU A 93 23.65 11.10 22.63
N LYS A 94 23.30 12.38 22.86
CA LYS A 94 23.13 12.93 24.20
C LYS A 94 21.92 12.34 24.91
N GLU A 95 20.76 12.29 24.25
CA GLU A 95 19.52 11.71 24.79
C GLU A 95 19.65 10.21 25.03
N VAL A 96 20.30 9.49 24.11
CA VAL A 96 20.62 8.06 24.28
C VAL A 96 21.57 7.86 25.47
N ASN A 97 22.63 8.67 25.57
CA ASN A 97 23.59 8.58 26.68
C ASN A 97 22.98 8.96 28.03
N GLU A 98 22.07 9.92 28.08
CA GLU A 98 21.33 10.27 29.30
C GLU A 98 20.37 9.15 29.71
N SER A 99 19.68 8.56 28.73
CA SER A 99 18.80 7.40 28.97
C SER A 99 19.58 6.19 29.48
N LEU A 100 20.75 5.91 28.90
CA LEU A 100 21.66 4.88 29.38
C LEU A 100 22.12 5.14 30.82
N ARG A 101 22.45 6.38 31.16
CA ARG A 101 22.83 6.76 32.54
C ARG A 101 21.70 6.54 33.54
N ARG A 102 20.46 6.90 33.18
CA ARG A 102 19.29 6.69 34.04
C ARG A 102 19.05 5.20 34.30
N LEU A 103 19.14 4.37 33.25
CA LEU A 103 19.04 2.91 33.34
C LEU A 103 20.20 2.27 34.12
N SER A 104 21.38 2.90 34.14
CA SER A 104 22.51 2.44 34.96
C SER A 104 22.34 2.76 36.44
N LEU A 105 21.67 3.87 36.80
CA LEU A 105 21.41 4.23 38.19
C LEU A 105 20.34 3.34 38.86
N GLU A 106 19.43 2.76 38.07
CA GLU A 106 18.41 1.82 38.55
C GLU A 106 18.96 0.43 38.88
N LYS A 107 20.25 0.15 38.61
CA LYS A 107 20.88 -1.16 38.88
C LYS A 107 21.69 -1.24 40.17
N ASP A 108 21.84 -0.14 40.89
CA ASP A 108 22.67 -0.07 42.12
C ASP A 108 21.86 -0.14 43.43
N ASP A 109 20.56 -0.49 43.39
CA ASP A 109 19.67 -0.59 44.57
C ASP A 109 19.21 -2.04 44.85
N CYS A 110 20.12 -3.02 44.73
CA CYS A 110 19.92 -4.40 45.19
C CYS A 110 21.10 -4.90 46.02
#